data_AF-A0AB39Q4L7-F1
#
_entry.id   AF-A0AB39Q4L7-F1
#
_cell.length_a   1.000
_cell.length_b   1.000
_cell.length_c   1.000
_cell.angle_alpha   90.00
_cell.angle_beta   90.00
_cell.angle_gamma   90.00
#
_symmetry.space_group_name_H-M   'P 1'
#
loop_
_entity.id
_entity.type
_entity.pdbx_description
1 polymer ?
#
loop_
_entity_poly.entity_id
_entity_poly.type
_entity_poly.pdbx_seq_one_letter_code
_entity_poly.pdbx_strand_id
1 'polypeptide(L)' 'MERTTDDFRVTVWDHGSGAPTPLTASGDDERGPGLGIVETCADQWGVRDYPYGKAVWFSVSPKVNGGEA' A
#
# COMPACT_ATOMS: atom_id res chain seq x y z
N MET A 1 -17.40 -10.50 10.70
CA MET A 1 -16.19 -9.71 11.03
C MET A 1 -16.66 -8.37 11.54
N GLU A 2 -16.15 -7.95 12.71
CA GLU A 2 -16.38 -6.61 13.24
C GLU A 2 -15.51 -5.59 12.47
N ARG A 3 -16.02 -4.38 12.24
CA ARG A 3 -15.26 -3.30 11.60
C ARG A 3 -14.93 -2.24 12.66
N THR A 4 -13.69 -1.76 12.66
CA THR A 4 -13.29 -0.61 13.48
C THR A 4 -13.43 0.70 12.70
N THR A 5 -13.58 1.80 13.44
CA THR A 5 -13.53 3.19 12.94
C THR A 5 -12.13 3.79 12.99
N ASP A 6 -11.12 3.06 13.47
CA ASP A 6 -9.74 3.54 13.55
C ASP A 6 -9.05 3.53 12.17
N ASP A 7 -8.15 4.49 11.95
CA ASP A 7 -7.25 4.46 10.78
C ASP A 7 -6.30 3.26 10.87
N PHE A 8 -6.13 2.58 9.75
CA PHE A 8 -5.32 1.37 9.67
C PHE A 8 -4.05 1.61 8.85
N ARG A 9 -2.90 1.39 9.50
CA ARG A 9 -1.58 1.61 8.92
C ARG A 9 -0.87 0.30 8.64
N VAL A 10 -0.41 0.12 7.41
CA VAL A 10 0.41 -1.03 7.01
C VAL A 10 1.81 -0.57 6.63
N THR A 11 2.81 -1.32 7.07
CA THR A 11 4.21 -1.12 6.70
C THR A 11 4.82 -2.44 6.30
N VAL A 12 5.45 -2.49 5.12
CA VAL A 12 6.14 -3.66 4.60
C VAL A 12 7.62 -3.33 4.45
N TRP A 13 8.48 -4.12 5.10
CA TRP A 13 9.93 -3.96 5.05
C TRP A 13 10.52 -4.88 3.99
N ASP A 14 11.45 -4.34 3.22
CA ASP A 14 12.27 -5.08 2.26
C ASP A 14 13.75 -4.75 2.51
N HIS A 15 14.59 -5.78 2.62
CA HIS A 15 16.05 -5.64 2.77
C HIS A 15 16.77 -5.49 1.42
N GLY A 16 16.04 -5.53 0.29
CA GLY A 16 16.59 -5.30 -1.04
C GLY A 16 17.07 -3.86 -1.22
N SER A 17 18.27 -3.70 -1.78
CA SER A 17 18.82 -2.40 -2.19
C SER A 17 18.03 -1.82 -3.38
N GLY A 18 17.54 -0.58 -3.25
CA GLY A 18 16.87 0.16 -4.31
C GLY A 18 15.44 0.59 -3.94
N ALA A 19 14.99 1.74 -4.46
CA ALA A 19 13.62 2.23 -4.23
C ALA A 19 12.59 1.30 -4.91
N PRO A 20 11.37 1.14 -4.35
CA PRO A 20 10.32 0.37 -5.00
C PRO A 20 9.79 1.20 -6.17
N THR A 21 10.01 0.71 -7.37
CA THR A 21 9.49 1.36 -8.58
C THR A 21 8.12 0.80 -8.90
N PRO A 22 7.10 1.63 -9.18
CA PRO A 22 5.84 1.17 -9.75
C PRO A 22 6.14 0.42 -11.05
N LEU A 23 5.79 -0.86 -11.12
CA LEU A 23 5.87 -1.63 -12.34
C LEU A 23 4.49 -1.65 -12.99
N THR A 24 4.42 -1.28 -14.27
CA THR A 24 3.23 -1.54 -15.08
C THR A 24 3.11 -3.04 -15.25
N ALA A 25 2.02 -3.62 -14.77
CA ALA A 25 1.75 -5.05 -14.92
C ALA A 25 1.72 -5.43 -16.41
N SER A 26 2.63 -6.30 -16.84
CA SER A 26 2.50 -7.03 -18.11
C SER A 26 1.80 -8.36 -17.83
N GLY A 27 0.93 -8.80 -18.74
CA GLY A 27 -0.13 -9.77 -18.45
C GLY A 27 0.25 -11.15 -17.89
N ASP A 28 1.54 -11.52 -17.85
CA ASP A 28 2.02 -12.82 -17.34
C ASP A 28 3.00 -12.67 -16.14
N ASP A 29 3.21 -11.45 -15.63
CA ASP A 29 4.10 -11.23 -14.48
C ASP A 29 3.44 -11.69 -13.17
N GLU A 30 3.96 -12.77 -12.57
CA GLU A 30 3.64 -13.21 -11.21
C GLU A 30 4.03 -12.17 -10.15
N ARG A 31 4.87 -11.19 -10.52
CA ARG A 31 5.23 -10.02 -9.71
C ARG A 31 4.22 -8.90 -9.97
N GLY A 32 3.03 -9.06 -9.39
CA GLY A 32 1.89 -8.18 -9.62
C GLY A 32 2.07 -6.72 -9.15
N PRO A 33 1.20 -5.80 -9.60
CA PRO A 33 1.27 -4.36 -9.36
C PRO A 33 0.79 -4.02 -7.94
N GLY A 34 1.34 -4.66 -6.90
CA GLY A 34 0.94 -4.40 -5.51
C GLY A 34 1.01 -2.91 -5.15
N LEU A 35 1.97 -2.19 -5.74
CA LEU A 35 2.07 -0.74 -5.64
C LEU A 35 0.91 0.00 -6.34
N GLY A 36 0.39 -0.52 -7.45
CA GLY A 36 -0.77 0.07 -8.15
C GLY A 36 -2.07 -0.04 -7.35
N ILE A 37 -2.24 -1.12 -6.57
CA ILE A 37 -3.35 -1.22 -5.62
C ILE A 37 -3.18 -0.18 -4.51
N VAL A 38 -1.98 -0.07 -3.96
CA VAL A 38 -1.68 0.94 -2.92
C VAL A 38 -1.92 2.35 -3.46
N GLU A 39 -1.45 2.66 -4.66
CA GLU A 39 -1.67 3.95 -5.35
C GLU A 39 -3.16 4.26 -5.50
N THR A 40 -3.97 3.26 -5.82
CA THR A 40 -5.41 3.45 -6.09
C THR A 40 -6.25 3.53 -4.82
N CYS A 41 -5.91 2.75 -3.79
CA CYS A 41 -6.79 2.49 -2.65
C CYS A 41 -6.37 3.18 -1.35
N ALA A 42 -5.10 3.55 -1.20
CA ALA A 42 -4.62 4.17 0.02
C ALA A 42 -5.07 5.63 0.11
N ASP A 43 -5.43 6.09 1.31
CA ASP A 43 -5.63 7.53 1.52
C ASP A 43 -4.28 8.26 1.50
N GLN A 44 -3.23 7.62 2.03
CA GLN A 44 -1.84 8.09 1.93
C GLN A 44 -0.89 6.90 1.82
N TRP A 45 0.18 7.05 1.04
CA TRP A 45 1.24 6.06 1.00
C TRP A 45 2.60 6.69 0.70
N GLY A 46 3.66 5.94 0.91
CA GLY A 46 5.00 6.39 0.61
C GLY A 46 6.07 5.35 0.87
N VAL A 47 7.31 5.77 0.66
CA VAL A 47 8.52 4.95 0.84
C VAL A 47 9.41 5.64 1.87
N ARG A 48 9.99 4.84 2.76
CA ARG A 48 11.02 5.29 3.69
C ARG A 48 12.26 4.43 3.54
N ASP A 49 13.39 5.06 3.25
CA ASP A 49 14.69 4.40 3.23
C ASP A 49 15.18 4.10 4.65
N TYR A 50 15.87 2.98 4.78
CA TYR A 50 16.57 2.54 5.98
C TYR A 50 18.01 2.14 5.62
N PRO A 51 18.95 2.16 6.58
CA PRO A 51 20.35 1.82 6.31
C PRO A 51 20.56 0.45 5.63
N TYR A 52 19.64 -0.50 5.83
CA TYR A 52 19.72 -1.87 5.29
C TYR A 52 18.48 -2.28 4.49
N GLY A 53 17.79 -1.32 3.87
CA GLY A 53 16.61 -1.61 3.07
C GLY A 53 15.66 -0.43 2.96
N LYS A 54 14.39 -0.73 2.77
CA LYS A 54 13.32 0.24 2.66
C LYS A 54 12.05 -0.29 3.29
N ALA A 55 11.13 0.63 3.57
CA ALA A 55 9.75 0.26 3.86
C ALA A 55 8.79 1.01 2.94
N VAL A 56 7.85 0.26 2.36
CA VAL A 56 6.65 0.85 1.76
C VAL A 56 5.58 0.89 2.83
N TRP A 57 4.81 1.97 2.84
CA TRP A 57 3.82 2.20 3.86
C TRP A 57 2.55 2.75 3.21
N PHE A 58 1.39 2.38 3.73
CA PHE A 58 0.12 3.02 3.38
C PHE A 58 -0.84 3.12 4.59
N SER A 59 -1.80 4.03 4.53
CA SER A 59 -2.91 4.14 5.47
C SER A 59 -4.25 4.02 4.74
N VAL A 60 -5.23 3.44 5.43
CA VAL A 60 -6.63 3.43 5.01
C VAL A 60 -7.50 3.84 6.18
N SER A 61 -8.31 4.87 5.96
CA SER A 61 -9.34 5.30 6.87
C SER A 61 -10.63 4.54 6.55
N PRO A 62 -11.31 3.95 7.54
CA PRO A 62 -12.56 3.25 7.32
C PRO A 62 -13.59 4.21 6.73
N LYS A 63 -13.98 3.97 5.47
CA LYS A 63 -15.09 4.68 4.86
C LYS A 63 -16.36 4.19 5.54
N VAL A 64 -17.11 5.10 6.15
CA VAL A 64 -18.50 4.82 6.49
C VAL A 64 -19.18 4.54 5.16
N ASN A 65 -19.71 3.34 4.95
CA ASN A 65 -20.53 3.06 3.78
C ASN A 65 -21.74 3.99 3.90
N GLY A 66 -21.71 5.14 3.23
CA GLY A 66 -22.84 6.04 3.18
C GLY A 66 -24.01 5.27 2.59
N GLY A 67 -25.09 5.13 3.36
CA GLY A 67 -26.39 4.85 2.77
C GLY A 67 -26.62 5.90 1.70
N GLU A 68 -26.82 5.45 0.47
CA GLU A 68 -27.34 6.28 -0.60
C GLU A 68 -28.63 6.95 -0.09
N ALA A 69 -28.66 8.28 -0.17
CA ALA A 69 -29.88 9.07 -0.12
C ALA A 69 -30.32 9.37 -1.56
#